data_AF-A0A1J0VXL3-F1
#
_entry.id   AF-A0A1J0VXL3-F1
#
_cell.length_a   1.000
_cell.length_b   1.000
_cell.length_c   1.000
_cell.angle_alpha   90.00
_cell.angle_beta   90.00
_cell.angle_gamma   90.00
#
_symmetry.space_group_name_H-M   'P 1'
#
loop_
_entity.id
_entity.type
_entity.pdbx_description
1 polymer ?
#
loop_
_entity_poly.entity_id
_entity_poly.type
_entity_poly.pdbx_seq_one_letter_code
_entity_poly.pdbx_strand_id
1 'polypeptide(L)' 'MTAAEHSAELTAAERRAALRRLVVLFGLMNKMIELSAADAPRQLAEHAATARDLVGELVTDMAQPRAS' A
#
# COMPACT_ATOMS: atom_id res chain seq x y z
N MET A 1 9.70 32.17 -12.78
CA MET A 1 8.87 30.98 -13.10
C MET A 1 8.96 30.03 -11.91
N THR A 2 8.19 30.28 -10.85
CA THR A 2 8.17 29.42 -9.66
C THR A 2 7.02 28.44 -9.83
N ALA A 3 7.33 27.26 -10.37
CA ALA A 3 6.45 26.11 -10.26
C ALA A 3 6.39 25.78 -8.76
N ALA A 4 5.39 26.33 -8.08
CA ALA A 4 5.07 25.91 -6.74
C ALA A 4 4.68 24.44 -6.83
N GLU A 5 5.61 23.56 -6.43
CA GLU A 5 5.38 22.16 -6.12
C GLU A 5 4.29 22.10 -5.04
N HIS A 6 3.03 22.25 -5.46
CA HIS A 6 1.87 21.95 -4.63
C HIS A 6 1.82 20.43 -4.52
N SER A 7 2.60 19.90 -3.59
CA SER A 7 2.33 18.60 -3.00
C SER A 7 0.98 18.75 -2.31
N ALA A 8 -0.11 18.49 -3.04
CA ALA A 8 -1.47 18.68 -2.53
C ALA A 8 -1.65 17.80 -1.27
N GLU A 9 -1.66 18.43 -0.10
CA GLU A 9 -1.78 17.69 1.16
C GLU A 9 -3.01 16.80 1.14
N LEU A 10 -2.84 15.54 1.57
CA LEU A 10 -3.95 14.61 1.75
C LEU A 10 -5.00 15.19 2.69
N THR A 11 -6.28 15.10 2.38
CA THR A 11 -7.35 15.35 3.34
C THR A 11 -7.22 14.36 4.52
N ALA A 12 -7.84 14.70 5.66
CA ALA A 12 -7.85 13.79 6.81
C ALA A 12 -8.52 12.44 6.51
N ALA A 13 -9.47 12.40 5.55
CA ALA A 13 -10.12 11.17 5.12
C ALA A 13 -9.17 10.31 4.25
N GLU A 14 -8.48 10.93 3.29
CA GLU A 14 -7.47 10.24 2.46
C GLU A 14 -6.32 9.71 3.31
N ARG A 15 -5.80 10.50 4.27
CA ARG A 15 -4.76 10.04 5.22
C ARG A 15 -5.22 8.80 5.99
N ARG A 16 -6.46 8.80 6.50
CA ARG A 16 -7.03 7.65 7.23
C ARG A 16 -7.24 6.44 6.32
N ALA A 17 -7.62 6.64 5.05
CA ALA A 17 -7.74 5.56 4.09
C ALA A 17 -6.37 4.94 3.76
N ALA A 18 -5.38 5.77 3.45
CA ALA A 18 -4.01 5.34 3.21
C ALA A 18 -3.42 4.59 4.41
N LEU A 19 -3.59 5.13 5.63
CA LEU A 19 -3.11 4.48 6.84
C LEU A 19 -3.73 3.09 7.05
N ARG A 20 -5.03 2.94 6.84
CA ARG A 20 -5.70 1.63 6.94
C ARG A 20 -5.12 0.62 5.94
N ARG A 21 -4.82 1.04 4.71
CA ARG A 21 -4.17 0.18 3.70
C ARG A 21 -2.75 -0.20 4.11
N LEU A 22 -1.98 0.74 4.65
CA LEU A 22 -0.64 0.46 5.18
C LEU A 22 -0.67 -0.56 6.33
N VAL A 23 -1.64 -0.46 7.25
CA VAL A 23 -1.82 -1.45 8.33
C VAL A 23 -2.06 -2.85 7.78
N VAL A 24 -2.89 -2.99 6.73
CA VAL A 24 -3.13 -4.28 6.07
C VAL A 24 -1.85 -4.82 5.43
N LEU A 25 -1.09 -3.96 4.74
CA LEU A 25 0.19 -4.33 4.13
C LEU A 25 1.21 -4.82 5.17
N PHE A 26 1.33 -4.15 6.31
CA PHE A 26 2.19 -4.61 7.40
C PHE A 26 1.74 -5.97 7.96
N GLY A 27 0.42 -6.20 8.09
CA GLY A 27 -0.11 -7.50 8.46
C GLY A 27 0.31 -8.61 7.49
N LEU A 28 0.23 -8.34 6.18
CA LEU A 28 0.67 -9.28 5.14
C LEU A 28 2.18 -9.54 5.20
N MET A 29 2.99 -8.50 5.43
CA MET A 29 4.44 -8.66 5.61
C MET A 29 4.79 -9.54 6.80
N ASN A 30 4.16 -9.32 7.94
CA ASN A 30 4.34 -10.18 9.11
C ASN A 30 3.94 -11.62 8.80
N LYS A 31 2.82 -11.80 8.09
CA LYS A 31 2.37 -13.14 7.70
C LYS A 31 3.36 -13.84 6.77
N MET A 32 3.92 -13.11 5.82
CA MET A 32 4.95 -13.64 4.92
C MET A 32 6.22 -14.05 5.68
N ILE A 33 6.63 -13.30 6.70
CA ILE A 33 7.76 -13.67 7.55
C ILE A 33 7.46 -14.98 8.30
N GLU A 34 6.27 -15.12 8.88
CA GLU A 34 5.84 -16.37 9.53
C GLU A 34 5.85 -17.56 8.56
N LEU A 35 5.31 -17.38 7.36
CA LEU A 35 5.24 -18.43 6.34
C LEU A 35 6.63 -18.80 5.81
N SER A 36 7.54 -17.84 5.70
CA SER A 36 8.94 -18.10 5.37
C SER A 36 9.63 -18.90 6.47
N ALA A 37 9.37 -18.60 7.74
CA ALA A 37 9.93 -19.35 8.87
C ALA A 37 9.32 -20.77 8.99
N ALA A 38 8.08 -20.95 8.54
CA ALA A 38 7.38 -22.23 8.51
C ALA A 38 7.65 -23.08 7.26
N ASP A 39 8.56 -22.66 6.37
CA ASP A 39 8.88 -23.30 5.10
C ASP A 39 7.62 -23.58 4.23
N ALA A 40 6.76 -22.57 4.11
CA ALA A 40 5.48 -22.63 3.43
C ALA A 40 5.46 -21.81 2.11
N PRO A 41 6.25 -22.18 1.08
CA PRO A 41 6.53 -21.33 -0.08
C PRO A 41 5.30 -21.01 -0.94
N ARG A 42 4.29 -21.91 -1.01
CA ARG A 42 3.06 -21.65 -1.77
C ARG A 42 2.22 -20.54 -1.13
N GLN A 43 1.95 -20.66 0.17
CA GLN A 43 1.21 -19.62 0.88
C GLN A 43 1.99 -18.30 0.92
N LEU A 44 3.32 -18.36 1.05
CA LEU A 44 4.18 -17.19 0.95
C LEU A 44 4.00 -16.47 -0.38
N ALA A 45 4.04 -17.21 -1.50
CA ALA A 45 3.85 -16.65 -2.84
C ALA A 45 2.46 -16.02 -3.03
N GLU A 46 1.40 -16.66 -2.51
CA GLU A 46 0.03 -16.13 -2.53
C GLU A 46 -0.07 -14.79 -1.79
N HIS A 47 0.48 -14.72 -0.57
CA HIS A 47 0.46 -13.49 0.23
C HIS A 47 1.33 -12.39 -0.39
N ALA A 48 2.45 -12.75 -1.02
CA ALA A 48 3.30 -11.81 -1.75
C ALA A 48 2.58 -11.22 -2.96
N ALA A 49 1.84 -12.03 -3.71
CA ALA A 49 1.02 -11.54 -4.82
C ALA A 49 -0.06 -10.57 -4.32
N THR A 50 -0.80 -10.93 -3.27
CA THR A 50 -1.82 -10.05 -2.66
C THR A 50 -1.22 -8.74 -2.16
N ALA A 51 -0.07 -8.78 -1.48
CA ALA A 51 0.61 -7.58 -1.01
C ALA A 51 1.04 -6.67 -2.17
N ARG A 52 1.59 -7.25 -3.25
CA ARG A 52 1.96 -6.50 -4.46
C ARG A 52 0.76 -5.82 -5.11
N ASP A 53 -0.35 -6.53 -5.25
CA ASP A 53 -1.55 -6.00 -5.90
C ASP A 53 -2.14 -4.82 -5.07
N LEU A 54 -2.19 -4.95 -3.74
CA LEU A 54 -2.59 -3.85 -2.85
C LEU A 54 -1.66 -2.65 -2.89
N VAL A 55 -0.34 -2.86 -3.00
CA VAL A 55 0.63 -1.76 -3.21
C VAL A 55 0.36 -1.09 -4.55
N GLY A 56 0.11 -1.85 -5.62
CA GLY A 56 -0.21 -1.32 -6.94
C GLY A 56 -1.46 -0.45 -6.93
N GLU A 57 -2.53 -0.91 -6.27
CA GLU A 57 -3.75 -0.13 -6.06
C GLU A 57 -3.47 1.16 -5.28
N LEU A 58 -2.72 1.09 -4.18
CA LEU A 58 -2.37 2.25 -3.37
C LEU A 58 -1.55 3.28 -4.19
N VAL A 59 -0.56 2.83 -4.95
CA VAL A 59 0.26 3.72 -5.80
C VAL A 59 -0.60 4.35 -6.90
N THR A 60 -1.48 3.57 -7.52
CA THR A 60 -2.39 4.07 -8.57
C THR A 60 -3.32 5.15 -8.02
N ASP A 61 -3.94 4.91 -6.86
CA ASP A 61 -4.83 5.87 -6.21
C ASP A 61 -4.08 7.16 -5.81
N MET A 62 -2.84 7.04 -5.34
CA MET A 62 -2.01 8.19 -4.96
C MET A 62 -1.50 8.98 -6.18
N ALA A 63 -1.37 8.33 -7.34
CA ALA A 63 -0.91 8.94 -8.58
C ALA A 63 -2.04 9.59 -9.40
N GLN A 64 -3.30 9.29 -9.11
CA GLN A 64 -4.43 9.93 -9.79
C GLN A 64 -4.48 11.42 -9.45
N PRO A 65 -4.60 12.31 -10.46
CA PRO A 65 -4.91 13.71 -10.24
C PRO A 65 -6.22 13.80 -9.45
N ARG A 66 -6.26 14.62 -8.40
CA ARG A 66 -7.51 14.82 -7.67
C ARG A 66 -8.59 15.32 -8.64
N ALA A 67 -9.76 14.69 -8.60
CA ALA A 67 -10.93 15.20 -9.28
C ALA A 67 -11.25 16.59 -8.70
N SER A 68 -11.17 17.60 -9.57
CA SER A 68 -11.41 19.02 -9.28
C SER A 68 -12.84 19.28 -8.81
#